data_AF-A0A0R2XNE0-F1
#
_entry.id   AF-A0A0R2XNE0-F1
#
_cell.length_a   1.000
_cell.length_b   1.000
_cell.length_c   1.000
_cell.angle_alpha   90.00
_cell.angle_beta   90.00
_cell.angle_gamma   90.00
#
_symmetry.space_group_name_H-M   'P 1'
#
loop_
_entity.id
_entity.type
_entity.pdbx_description
1 polymer ?
#
loop_
_entity_poly.entity_id
_entity_poly.type
_entity_poly.pdbx_seq_one_letter_code
_entity_poly.pdbx_strand_id
1 'polypeptide(L)'
;MSKAKSCRCCGTKKKCSGAHVYAIELKSEVTADPKFRKVAGIGEDFTGRCFYVGQTRSHSVECRFKQHRAKKRTRKRPGATFECTCKNGTPKDIQYHWSNAGNVFVRKYAKGLAYESFAHLNPLPKKIKPVEAEVALAESLREQGFAVHSA
;
A
#
# COMPACT_ATOMS: atom_id res chain seq x y z
N MET A 1 -23.56 9.20 -1.86
CA MET A 1 -22.34 8.71 -2.55
C MET A 1 -21.69 7.64 -1.70
N SER A 2 -21.37 6.47 -2.25
CA SER A 2 -20.72 5.39 -1.50
C SER A 2 -19.30 5.81 -1.08
N LYS A 3 -18.95 5.59 0.19
CA LYS A 3 -17.63 5.88 0.75
C LYS A 3 -16.65 4.73 0.49
N ALA A 4 -15.36 5.05 0.42
CA ALA A 4 -14.32 4.04 0.31
C ALA A 4 -14.14 3.30 1.65
N LYS A 5 -13.83 1.99 1.59
CA LYS A 5 -13.56 1.19 2.80
C LYS A 5 -12.26 1.62 3.50
N SER A 6 -11.33 2.22 2.76
CA SER A 6 -10.02 2.65 3.27
C SER A 6 -10.02 3.97 4.04
N CYS A 7 -11.08 4.79 3.91
CA CYS A 7 -11.12 6.13 4.48
C CYS A 7 -12.55 6.67 4.53
N ARG A 8 -12.93 7.20 5.70
CA ARG A 8 -14.28 7.77 5.94
C ARG A 8 -14.61 9.02 5.10
N CYS A 9 -13.60 9.68 4.54
CA CYS A 9 -13.73 10.90 3.74
C CYS A 9 -13.53 10.67 2.23
N CYS A 10 -12.96 9.54 1.82
CA CYS A 10 -12.79 9.23 0.40
C CYS A 10 -14.11 8.72 -0.20
N GLY A 11 -14.42 9.18 -1.41
CA GLY A 11 -15.44 8.52 -2.23
C GLY A 11 -14.85 7.27 -2.89
N THR A 12 -15.71 6.39 -3.41
CA THR A 12 -15.26 5.18 -4.14
C THR A 12 -14.39 5.49 -5.37
N LYS A 13 -14.57 6.65 -6.00
CA LYS A 13 -13.81 7.07 -7.19
C LYS A 13 -12.84 8.23 -6.94
N LYS A 14 -13.15 9.11 -6.00
CA LYS A 14 -12.39 10.35 -5.74
C LYS A 14 -11.76 10.31 -4.35
N LYS A 15 -10.48 10.65 -4.25
CA LYS A 15 -9.78 10.72 -2.95
C LYS A 15 -10.14 12.02 -2.20
N CYS A 16 -9.98 12.00 -0.88
CA CYS A 16 -9.99 13.23 -0.09
C CYS A 16 -8.63 13.96 -0.17
N SER A 17 -8.57 15.18 0.38
CA SER A 17 -7.34 15.97 0.44
C SER A 17 -6.31 15.45 1.44
N GLY A 18 -6.74 14.62 2.40
CA GLY A 18 -5.87 14.05 3.43
C GLY A 18 -4.87 13.03 2.90
N ALA A 19 -3.80 12.85 3.66
CA ALA A 19 -2.88 11.73 3.47
C ALA A 19 -3.49 10.45 4.07
N HIS A 20 -2.99 9.31 3.61
CA HIS A 20 -3.45 8.00 4.03
C HIS A 20 -2.27 7.11 4.35
N VAL A 21 -2.43 6.26 5.35
CA VAL A 21 -1.58 5.09 5.58
C VAL A 21 -2.38 3.84 5.20
N TYR A 22 -1.69 2.78 4.79
CA TYR A 22 -2.33 1.51 4.47
C TYR A 22 -1.43 0.32 4.77
N ALA A 23 -2.05 -0.82 5.05
CA ALA A 23 -1.39 -2.10 5.15
C ALA A 23 -1.97 -3.08 4.12
N ILE A 24 -1.09 -3.85 3.52
CA ILE A 24 -1.40 -4.89 2.54
C ILE A 24 -0.93 -6.21 3.14
N GLU A 25 -1.85 -7.16 3.29
CA GLU A 25 -1.50 -8.52 3.65
C GLU A 25 -0.81 -9.19 2.46
N LEU A 26 0.34 -9.80 2.74
CA LEU A 26 1.12 -10.59 1.81
C LEU A 26 0.86 -12.08 2.06
N LYS A 27 0.94 -12.88 1.00
CA LYS A 27 0.94 -14.34 1.10
C LYS A 27 2.15 -14.81 1.90
N SER A 28 1.99 -15.91 2.64
CA SER A 28 3.07 -16.54 3.41
C SER A 28 4.28 -16.92 2.55
N GLU A 29 4.08 -17.23 1.26
CA GLU A 29 5.15 -17.48 0.27
C GLU A 29 6.25 -16.40 0.25
N VAL A 30 5.96 -15.17 0.70
CA VAL A 30 6.94 -14.09 0.77
C VAL A 30 8.08 -14.36 1.76
N THR A 31 7.86 -15.20 2.78
CA THR A 31 8.90 -15.57 3.76
C THR A 31 10.02 -16.38 3.13
N ALA A 32 9.76 -17.07 2.01
CA ALA A 32 10.78 -17.76 1.25
C ALA A 32 11.76 -16.80 0.56
N ASP A 33 11.38 -15.54 0.29
CA ASP A 33 12.25 -14.55 -0.35
C ASP A 33 13.28 -14.00 0.66
N PRO A 34 14.60 -14.26 0.49
CA PRO A 34 15.62 -13.79 1.44
C PRO A 34 15.66 -12.27 1.58
N LYS A 35 15.28 -11.54 0.53
CA LYS A 35 15.24 -10.07 0.58
C LYS A 35 14.13 -9.60 1.48
N PHE A 36 12.97 -10.27 1.45
CA PHE A 36 11.87 -9.95 2.35
C PHE A 36 12.25 -10.22 3.79
N ARG A 37 12.83 -11.39 4.07
CA ARG A 37 13.29 -11.75 5.43
C ARG A 37 14.23 -10.72 6.02
N LYS A 38 15.21 -10.25 5.23
CA LYS A 38 16.15 -9.20 5.64
C LYS A 38 15.45 -7.88 5.98
N VAL A 39 14.50 -7.42 5.16
CA VAL A 39 13.82 -6.14 5.40
C VAL A 39 12.73 -6.20 6.46
N ALA A 40 12.11 -7.37 6.65
CA ALA A 40 11.08 -7.59 7.67
C ALA A 40 11.68 -8.01 9.03
N GLY A 41 12.96 -8.38 9.08
CA GLY A 41 13.65 -8.77 10.31
C GLY A 41 13.22 -10.14 10.85
N ILE A 42 12.85 -11.08 9.97
CA ILE A 42 12.32 -12.40 10.37
C ILE A 42 13.28 -13.54 10.03
N GLY A 43 13.25 -14.60 10.83
CA GLY A 43 13.95 -15.87 10.60
C GLY A 43 13.31 -16.74 9.51
N GLU A 44 13.96 -17.85 9.16
CA GLU A 44 13.44 -18.81 8.16
C GLU A 44 12.18 -19.52 8.64
N ASP A 45 12.07 -19.73 9.96
CA ASP A 45 10.97 -20.48 10.60
C ASP A 45 9.71 -19.64 10.86
N PHE A 46 9.65 -18.42 10.34
CA PHE A 46 8.51 -17.54 10.57
C PHE A 46 7.26 -18.02 9.82
N THR A 47 6.24 -18.44 10.58
CA THR A 47 4.95 -18.95 10.06
C THR A 47 3.80 -17.96 10.22
N GLY A 48 4.08 -16.73 10.66
CA GLY A 48 3.06 -15.70 10.89
C GLY A 48 2.56 -14.99 9.62
N ARG A 49 1.62 -14.06 9.82
CA ARG A 49 1.13 -13.20 8.73
C ARG A 49 2.17 -12.15 8.38
N CYS A 50 2.26 -11.84 7.09
CA CYS A 50 3.18 -10.86 6.54
C CYS A 50 2.42 -9.65 6.02
N PHE A 51 2.91 -8.45 6.29
CA PHE A 51 2.31 -7.21 5.84
C PHE A 51 3.34 -6.31 5.15
N TYR A 52 2.85 -5.54 4.20
CA TYR A 52 3.52 -4.36 3.68
C TYR A 52 2.76 -3.13 4.12
N VAL A 53 3.46 -2.16 4.71
CA VAL A 53 2.90 -0.86 5.09
C VAL A 53 3.41 0.19 4.13
N GLY A 54 2.56 1.15 3.79
CA GLY A 54 2.94 2.31 3.00
C GLY A 54 2.01 3.49 3.22
N GLN A 55 2.41 4.65 2.71
CA GLN A 55 1.61 5.87 2.75
C GLN A 55 1.34 6.46 1.38
N THR A 56 0.30 7.28 1.29
CA THR A 56 0.02 8.07 0.09
C THR A 56 -0.60 9.43 0.40
N ARG A 57 -0.08 10.48 -0.25
CA ARG A 57 -0.67 11.83 -0.26
C ARG A 57 -1.53 12.07 -1.50
N SER A 58 -1.09 11.54 -2.64
CA SER A 58 -1.60 11.91 -3.96
C SER A 58 -2.64 10.94 -4.51
N HIS A 59 -2.80 9.76 -3.92
CA HIS A 59 -3.73 8.73 -4.38
C HIS A 59 -4.66 8.25 -3.26
N SER A 60 -5.77 7.60 -3.62
CA SER A 60 -6.49 6.74 -2.68
C SER A 60 -5.70 5.46 -2.44
N VAL A 61 -6.00 4.78 -1.34
CA VAL A 61 -5.34 3.50 -0.98
C VAL A 61 -5.59 2.44 -2.06
N GLU A 62 -6.80 2.35 -2.60
CA GLU A 62 -7.16 1.38 -3.65
C GLU A 62 -6.43 1.66 -4.96
N CYS A 63 -6.31 2.94 -5.34
CA CYS A 63 -5.53 3.34 -6.50
C CYS A 63 -4.05 3.03 -6.29
N ARG A 64 -3.54 3.19 -5.06
CA ARG A 64 -2.16 2.85 -4.75
C ARG A 64 -1.92 1.34 -4.80
N PHE A 65 -2.86 0.54 -4.29
CA PHE A 65 -2.85 -0.90 -4.40
C PHE A 65 -2.85 -1.40 -5.87
N LYS A 66 -3.75 -0.85 -6.71
CA LYS A 66 -3.76 -1.12 -8.16
C LYS A 66 -2.41 -0.82 -8.79
N GLN A 67 -1.78 0.29 -8.40
CA GLN A 67 -0.46 0.64 -8.89
C GLN A 67 0.61 -0.38 -8.48
N HIS A 68 0.65 -0.83 -7.22
CA HIS A 68 1.61 -1.85 -6.80
C HIS A 68 1.46 -3.15 -7.62
N ARG A 69 0.24 -3.53 -7.99
CA ARG A 69 -0.06 -4.78 -8.70
C ARG A 69 0.12 -4.71 -10.22
N ALA A 70 0.39 -3.55 -10.80
CA ALA A 70 0.50 -3.47 -12.25
C ALA A 70 1.69 -4.29 -12.79
N LYS A 71 1.43 -5.10 -13.82
CA LYS A 71 2.38 -6.08 -14.34
C LYS A 71 3.55 -5.47 -15.12
N LYS A 72 3.36 -4.31 -15.77
CA LYS A 72 4.27 -3.75 -16.78
C LYS A 72 5.23 -2.67 -16.24
N ARG A 73 5.93 -2.93 -15.14
CA ARG A 73 6.80 -1.91 -14.48
C ARG A 73 8.21 -1.79 -15.10
N THR A 74 8.68 -2.81 -15.79
CA THR A 74 10.13 -3.05 -15.89
C THR A 74 10.84 -2.48 -17.13
N ARG A 75 10.13 -1.89 -18.08
CA ARG A 75 10.72 -1.14 -19.21
C ARG A 75 9.70 -0.08 -19.62
N LYS A 76 10.13 1.12 -20.02
CA LYS A 76 9.32 2.08 -20.78
C LYS A 76 8.82 1.39 -22.06
N ARG A 77 7.78 0.57 -21.95
CA ARG A 77 7.10 -0.06 -23.08
C ARG A 77 5.81 0.72 -23.31
N PRO A 78 5.41 0.95 -24.56
CA PRO A 78 4.09 1.47 -24.87
C PRO A 78 3.02 0.65 -24.13
N GLY A 79 2.14 1.31 -23.38
CA GLY A 79 1.05 0.67 -22.63
C GLY A 79 1.39 0.15 -21.23
N ALA A 80 2.51 0.58 -20.64
CA ALA A 80 2.78 0.44 -19.20
C ALA A 80 2.05 1.54 -18.39
N THR A 81 0.74 1.43 -18.28
CA THR A 81 -0.11 2.39 -17.54
C THR A 81 -0.80 1.73 -16.36
N PHE A 82 -1.28 2.54 -15.43
CA PHE A 82 -2.30 2.13 -14.47
C PHE A 82 -3.44 3.14 -14.44
N GLU A 83 -4.64 2.63 -14.26
CA GLU A 83 -5.84 3.45 -14.15
C GLU A 83 -5.88 4.18 -12.80
N CYS A 84 -6.01 5.50 -12.86
CA CYS A 84 -6.15 6.36 -11.69
C CYS A 84 -7.38 7.26 -11.83
N THR A 85 -8.25 7.23 -10.82
CA THR A 85 -9.46 8.06 -10.76
C THR A 85 -9.34 9.21 -9.74
N CYS A 86 -8.21 9.32 -9.05
CA CYS A 86 -8.11 10.07 -7.79
C CYS A 86 -8.40 11.57 -7.88
N LYS A 87 -8.09 12.22 -9.02
CA LYS A 87 -8.27 13.67 -9.17
C LYS A 87 -9.74 14.06 -9.37
N ASN A 88 -10.35 13.57 -10.45
CA ASN A 88 -11.67 14.03 -10.91
C ASN A 88 -12.75 12.94 -10.82
N GLY A 89 -12.43 11.74 -10.33
CA GLY A 89 -13.31 10.57 -10.40
C GLY A 89 -13.39 9.94 -11.79
N THR A 90 -12.79 10.56 -12.82
CA THR A 90 -12.66 10.01 -14.17
C THR A 90 -11.40 9.14 -14.26
N PRO A 91 -11.50 7.92 -14.84
CA PRO A 91 -10.34 7.07 -15.09
C PRO A 91 -9.35 7.79 -16.02
N LYS A 92 -8.10 7.89 -15.59
CA LYS A 92 -6.98 8.35 -16.41
C LYS A 92 -5.85 7.35 -16.30
N ASP A 93 -5.29 7.01 -17.45
CA ASP A 93 -4.10 6.17 -17.53
C ASP A 93 -2.86 6.97 -17.18
N ILE A 94 -2.20 6.60 -16.09
CA ILE A 94 -0.95 7.21 -15.65
C ILE A 94 0.20 6.30 -16.09
N GLN A 95 1.14 6.87 -16.84
CA GLN A 95 2.36 6.16 -17.23
C GLN A 95 3.25 5.88 -16.01
N TYR A 96 3.90 4.71 -16.03
CA TYR A 96 4.89 4.37 -15.02
C TYR A 96 6.15 5.25 -15.14
N HIS A 97 6.61 5.70 -13.99
CA HIS A 97 7.82 6.48 -13.77
C HIS A 97 8.55 5.95 -12.54
N TRP A 98 9.86 6.12 -12.46
CA TRP A 98 10.65 5.60 -11.32
C TRP A 98 10.16 6.16 -9.97
N SER A 99 9.62 7.39 -9.95
CA SER A 99 9.07 8.05 -8.75
C SER A 99 7.65 7.61 -8.37
N ASN A 100 6.97 6.83 -9.22
CA ASN A 100 5.64 6.29 -8.95
C ASN A 100 5.67 4.76 -8.90
N ALA A 101 6.85 4.20 -8.69
CA ALA A 101 7.10 2.80 -8.85
C ALA A 101 6.61 2.04 -7.60
N GLY A 102 5.82 0.98 -7.78
CA GLY A 102 5.25 0.21 -6.66
C GLY A 102 6.29 -0.54 -5.81
N ASN A 103 5.85 -1.53 -5.03
CA ASN A 103 6.72 -2.35 -4.20
C ASN A 103 6.78 -3.75 -4.82
N VAL A 104 7.98 -4.35 -4.87
CA VAL A 104 8.20 -5.63 -5.57
C VAL A 104 7.48 -6.77 -4.85
N PHE A 105 7.47 -6.77 -3.52
CA PHE A 105 6.81 -7.80 -2.72
C PHE A 105 5.30 -7.73 -2.85
N VAL A 106 4.73 -6.53 -2.76
CA VAL A 106 3.29 -6.32 -2.99
C VAL A 106 2.88 -6.80 -4.38
N ARG A 107 3.67 -6.50 -5.41
CA ARG A 107 3.35 -6.93 -6.78
C ARG A 107 3.24 -8.46 -6.91
N LYS A 108 4.15 -9.19 -6.28
CA LYS A 108 4.26 -10.65 -6.37
C LYS A 108 3.33 -11.37 -5.40
N TYR A 109 3.26 -10.89 -4.16
CA TYR A 109 2.72 -11.61 -3.01
C TYR A 109 1.51 -10.93 -2.37
N ALA A 110 0.98 -9.82 -2.88
CA ALA A 110 -0.20 -9.21 -2.28
C ALA A 110 -1.41 -10.15 -2.30
N LYS A 111 -1.95 -10.41 -1.11
CA LYS A 111 -3.24 -11.07 -0.90
C LYS A 111 -4.39 -10.06 -0.95
N GLY A 112 -4.26 -8.93 -0.24
CA GLY A 112 -5.30 -7.90 -0.23
C GLY A 112 -5.00 -6.74 0.72
N LEU A 113 -5.83 -5.69 0.67
CA LEU A 113 -5.78 -4.59 1.62
C LEU A 113 -6.38 -5.02 2.96
N ALA A 114 -5.63 -4.82 4.04
CA ALA A 114 -6.05 -5.18 5.39
C ALA A 114 -6.80 -4.00 6.05
N TYR A 115 -7.99 -3.66 5.54
CA TYR A 115 -8.71 -2.44 5.92
C TYR A 115 -8.86 -2.24 7.44
N GLU A 116 -9.10 -3.31 8.19
CA GLU A 116 -9.29 -3.27 9.64
C GLU A 116 -8.09 -2.68 10.39
N SER A 117 -6.87 -2.94 9.88
CA SER A 117 -5.64 -2.46 10.51
C SER A 117 -5.39 -0.95 10.36
N PHE A 118 -5.99 -0.28 9.37
CA PHE A 118 -5.61 1.11 9.05
C PHE A 118 -6.77 2.05 8.71
N ALA A 119 -7.96 1.55 8.37
CA ALA A 119 -9.04 2.40 7.86
C ALA A 119 -9.49 3.46 8.87
N HIS A 120 -9.40 3.15 10.16
CA HIS A 120 -9.74 4.05 11.26
C HIS A 120 -8.75 5.21 11.42
N LEU A 121 -7.50 5.05 10.96
CA LEU A 121 -6.47 6.09 10.96
C LEU A 121 -6.68 7.12 9.83
N ASN A 122 -7.50 6.77 8.84
CA ASN A 122 -7.66 7.53 7.61
C ASN A 122 -8.93 8.40 7.58
N PRO A 123 -8.84 9.66 7.10
CA PRO A 123 -7.62 10.32 6.62
C PRO A 123 -6.74 10.78 7.79
N LEU A 124 -5.43 10.79 7.56
CA LEU A 124 -4.47 11.24 8.56
C LEU A 124 -4.70 12.72 8.92
N PRO A 125 -4.63 13.08 10.21
CA PRO A 125 -4.65 14.47 10.65
C PRO A 125 -3.53 15.28 9.99
N LYS A 126 -3.79 16.55 9.64
CA LYS A 126 -2.80 17.43 8.97
C LYS A 126 -1.49 17.60 9.76
N LYS A 127 -1.53 17.44 11.08
CA LYS A 127 -0.38 17.58 11.97
C LYS A 127 0.57 16.38 11.91
N ILE A 128 0.06 15.19 11.57
CA ILE A 128 0.84 13.96 11.56
C ILE A 128 1.49 13.80 10.19
N LYS A 129 2.81 13.60 10.16
CA LYS A 129 3.48 13.31 8.88
C LYS A 129 3.13 11.89 8.44
N PRO A 130 2.84 11.66 7.15
CA PRO A 130 2.50 10.32 6.66
C PRO A 130 3.59 9.27 6.90
N VAL A 131 4.85 9.69 6.95
CA VAL A 131 6.00 8.82 7.28
C VAL A 131 5.93 8.35 8.74
N GLU A 132 5.59 9.25 9.67
CA GLU A 132 5.42 8.92 11.09
C GLU A 132 4.25 7.94 11.28
N ALA A 133 3.14 8.16 10.57
CA ALA A 133 2.00 7.24 10.59
C ALA A 133 2.31 5.86 9.99
N GLU A 134 3.15 5.80 8.95
CA GLU A 134 3.63 4.56 8.36
C GLU A 134 4.52 3.77 9.33
N VAL A 135 5.45 4.45 10.01
CA VAL A 135 6.30 3.83 11.03
C VAL A 135 5.46 3.31 12.19
N ALA A 136 4.55 4.13 12.74
CA ALA A 136 3.70 3.75 13.86
C ALA A 136 2.79 2.55 13.53
N LEU A 137 2.21 2.51 12.31
CA LEU A 137 1.41 1.36 11.88
C LEU A 137 2.29 0.10 11.70
N ALA A 138 3.51 0.25 11.19
CA ALA A 138 4.43 -0.86 11.05
C ALA A 138 4.87 -1.43 12.40
N GLU A 139 5.17 -0.57 13.38
CA GLU A 139 5.51 -0.96 14.75
C GLU A 139 4.34 -1.67 15.43
N SER A 140 3.13 -1.11 15.37
CA SER A 140 1.94 -1.74 15.96
C SER A 140 1.66 -3.14 15.38
N LEU A 141 1.92 -3.36 14.09
CA LEU A 141 1.78 -4.67 13.47
C LEU A 141 2.91 -5.63 13.88
N ARG A 142 4.13 -5.14 14.11
CA ARG A 142 5.26 -5.96 14.62
C ARG A 142 5.03 -6.38 16.07
N GLU A 143 4.49 -5.49 16.90
CA GLU A 143 4.13 -5.78 18.30
C GLU A 143 3.07 -6.89 18.39
N GLN A 144 2.17 -6.96 17.41
CA GLN A 144 1.20 -8.06 17.27
C GLN A 144 1.83 -9.38 16.78
N GLY A 145 3.15 -9.41 16.54
CA GLY A 145 3.89 -10.59 16.09
C GLY A 145 3.87 -10.81 14.58
N PHE A 146 3.50 -9.81 13.78
CA PHE A 146 3.49 -9.93 12.32
C PHE A 146 4.83 -9.51 11.69
N ALA A 147 5.17 -10.12 10.55
CA ALA A 147 6.30 -9.68 9.75
C ALA A 147 5.92 -8.46 8.92
N VAL A 148 6.66 -7.36 9.03
CA VAL A 148 6.29 -6.10 8.39
C VAL A 148 7.43 -5.46 7.62
N HIS A 149 7.18 -5.21 6.33
CA HIS A 149 8.02 -4.36 5.50
C HIS A 149 7.36 -2.99 5.28
N SER A 150 8.03 -1.91 5.66
CA SER A 150 7.65 -0.51 5.37
C SER A 150 8.61 0.11 4.35
N ALA A 151 8.15 1.13 3.62
CA ALA A 151 8.88 1.77 2.52
C ALA A 151 9.78 2.93 2.96
#